data_AF-A0A534QGT7-F1
#
_entry.id   AF-A0A534QGT7-F1
#
_cell.length_a   1.000
_cell.length_b   1.000
_cell.length_c   1.000
_cell.angle_alpha   90.00
_cell.angle_beta   90.00
_cell.angle_gamma   90.00
#
_symmetry.space_group_name_H-M   'P 1'
#
loop_
_entity.id
_entity.type
_entity.pdbx_description
1 polymer ?
#
loop_
_entity_poly.entity_id
_entity_poly.type
_entity_poly.pdbx_seq_one_letter_code
_entity_poly.pdbx_strand_id
1 'polypeptide(L)'
;MTHRFDDDPYRDLHPSLESQFAALLARHKEAAGKNEWSYHQFLPLGTSEANERSPLSPTAYLAVETALLTEVNLPWYTAGLSRGLESCPGPIQEFVRVWTSEEDQHATLLESYLLFTGSGDLSARGRSRKAMIAAGWTHSLGGPFEGMVYTAIQEAATRTFYLCAARVCGEEHPPLAAALRRIAKDETLHMAFYRDVVKAHLDLDANYLRPLAAVMLRFEMPWSASVLRD
;
A
#
# COMPACT_ATOMS: atom_id res chain seq x y z
N MET A 1 -15.55 -29.26 -25.29
CA MET A 1 -14.77 -29.74 -24.13
C MET A 1 -14.49 -28.54 -23.24
N THR A 2 -15.36 -28.33 -22.26
CA THR A 2 -15.23 -27.30 -21.22
C THR A 2 -14.31 -27.83 -20.13
N HIS A 3 -12.99 -27.61 -20.25
CA HIS A 3 -12.09 -27.80 -19.13
C HIS A 3 -12.43 -26.76 -18.06
N ARG A 4 -12.99 -27.22 -16.94
CA ARG A 4 -13.15 -26.44 -15.71
C ARG A 4 -11.77 -25.94 -15.29
N PHE A 5 -11.59 -24.62 -15.28
CA PHE A 5 -10.43 -23.94 -14.67
C PHE A 5 -10.62 -23.76 -13.15
N ASP A 6 -11.59 -24.43 -12.53
CA ASP A 6 -11.92 -24.30 -11.10
C ASP A 6 -11.06 -25.17 -10.16
N ASP A 7 -10.18 -26.04 -10.69
CA ASP A 7 -9.41 -27.00 -9.89
C ASP A 7 -7.89 -26.70 -9.85
N ASP A 8 -7.46 -25.43 -9.92
CA ASP A 8 -6.03 -25.09 -9.70
C ASP A 8 -5.72 -25.05 -8.19
N PRO A 9 -5.00 -26.04 -7.63
CA PRO A 9 -4.76 -26.09 -6.18
C PRO A 9 -3.80 -24.99 -5.69
N TYR A 10 -3.17 -24.24 -6.60
CA TYR A 10 -2.22 -23.17 -6.26
C TYR A 10 -2.87 -21.77 -6.25
N ARG A 11 -4.21 -21.71 -6.36
CA ARG A 11 -4.98 -20.46 -6.36
C ARG A 11 -5.15 -19.87 -4.96
N ASP A 12 -5.45 -20.71 -3.99
CA ASP A 12 -5.78 -20.33 -2.62
C ASP A 12 -4.58 -20.45 -1.67
N LEU A 13 -4.73 -19.86 -0.48
CA LEU A 13 -3.74 -20.03 0.58
C LEU A 13 -3.95 -21.38 1.26
N HIS A 14 -2.87 -22.15 1.41
CA HIS A 14 -2.96 -23.52 1.89
C HIS A 14 -3.32 -23.56 3.38
N PRO A 15 -4.43 -24.20 3.82
CA PRO A 15 -4.89 -24.16 5.21
C PRO A 15 -3.89 -24.71 6.24
N SER A 16 -3.04 -25.66 5.85
CA SER A 16 -2.01 -26.20 6.77
C SER A 16 -0.98 -25.15 7.24
N LEU A 17 -0.88 -24.02 6.53
CA LEU A 17 0.04 -22.93 6.86
C LEU A 17 -0.56 -21.93 7.86
N GLU A 18 -1.80 -22.11 8.31
CA GLU A 18 -2.48 -21.17 9.21
C GLU A 18 -1.69 -20.85 10.48
N SER A 19 -1.03 -21.85 11.08
CA SER A 19 -0.16 -21.64 12.25
C SER A 19 1.05 -20.75 11.95
N GLN A 20 1.61 -20.85 10.74
CA GLN A 20 2.69 -19.96 10.30
C GLN A 20 2.15 -18.55 10.06
N PHE A 21 0.98 -18.40 9.44
CA PHE A 21 0.35 -17.09 9.24
C PHE A 21 0.06 -16.39 10.57
N ALA A 22 -0.38 -17.13 11.60
CA ALA A 22 -0.57 -16.60 12.95
C ALA A 22 0.75 -16.08 13.55
N ALA A 23 1.86 -16.80 13.36
CA ALA A 23 3.17 -16.36 13.82
C ALA A 23 3.66 -15.11 13.07
N LEU A 24 3.44 -15.05 11.75
CA LEU A 24 3.75 -13.88 10.93
C LEU A 24 2.95 -12.64 11.38
N LEU A 25 1.65 -12.82 11.68
CA LEU A 25 0.78 -11.76 12.16
C LEU A 25 1.23 -11.25 13.53
N ALA A 26 1.54 -12.15 14.46
CA ALA A 26 2.05 -11.77 15.79
C ALA A 26 3.33 -10.93 15.68
N ARG A 27 4.27 -11.37 14.82
CA ARG A 27 5.51 -10.64 14.54
C ARG A 27 5.26 -9.28 13.89
N HIS A 28 4.30 -9.19 12.96
CA HIS A 28 3.90 -7.90 12.36
C HIS A 28 3.37 -6.95 13.44
N LYS A 29 2.39 -7.39 14.24
CA LYS A 29 1.78 -6.57 15.30
C LYS A 29 2.80 -6.11 16.34
N GLU A 30 3.75 -6.96 16.71
CA GLU A 30 4.84 -6.58 17.61
C GLU A 30 5.75 -5.51 16.99
N ALA A 31 6.13 -5.68 15.72
CA ALA A 31 6.96 -4.72 15.00
C ALA A 31 6.23 -3.39 14.78
N ALA A 32 4.96 -3.42 14.37
CA ALA A 32 4.12 -2.25 14.19
C ALA A 32 3.93 -1.50 15.52
N GLY A 33 3.63 -2.21 16.62
CA GLY A 33 3.49 -1.61 17.95
C GLY A 33 4.76 -0.92 18.46
N LYS A 34 5.95 -1.47 18.17
CA LYS A 34 7.24 -0.79 18.47
C LYS A 34 7.48 0.46 17.62
N ASN A 35 6.76 0.58 16.52
CA ASN A 35 6.86 1.65 15.55
C ASN A 35 5.59 2.50 15.49
N GLU A 36 4.76 2.46 16.54
CA GLU A 36 3.50 3.20 16.58
C GLU A 36 3.75 4.68 16.31
N TRP A 37 2.89 5.26 15.48
CA TRP A 37 2.92 6.65 15.10
C TRP A 37 1.51 7.11 14.72
N SER A 38 1.37 8.42 14.53
CA SER A 38 0.12 8.99 14.02
C SER A 38 0.44 10.21 13.17
N TYR A 39 -0.34 10.41 12.11
CA TYR A 39 -0.11 11.45 11.10
C TYR A 39 0.12 12.86 11.69
N HIS A 40 -0.59 13.23 12.77
CA HIS A 40 -0.47 14.55 13.39
C HIS A 40 0.92 14.85 13.96
N GLN A 41 1.72 13.82 14.29
CA GLN A 41 3.09 13.97 14.81
C GLN A 41 4.05 14.56 13.76
N PHE A 42 3.67 14.48 12.48
CA PHE A 42 4.47 14.96 11.35
C PHE A 42 3.93 16.26 10.74
N LEU A 43 2.81 16.76 11.27
CA LEU A 43 2.25 18.05 10.89
C LEU A 43 2.79 19.12 11.86
N PRO A 44 3.22 20.29 11.39
CA PRO A 44 3.72 21.36 12.27
C PRO A 44 2.56 22.10 12.94
N LEU A 45 1.72 21.37 13.67
CA LEU A 45 0.58 21.90 14.42
C LEU A 45 1.06 22.66 15.66
N GLY A 46 0.51 23.86 15.88
CA GLY A 46 0.76 24.64 17.11
C GLY A 46 2.14 25.33 17.19
N THR A 47 2.92 25.33 16.10
CA THR A 47 4.18 26.08 15.99
C THR A 47 3.95 27.43 15.31
N SER A 48 4.88 28.38 15.46
CA SER A 48 4.85 29.65 14.70
C SER A 48 4.89 29.43 13.18
N GLU A 49 5.53 28.34 12.76
CA GLU A 49 5.58 27.86 11.37
C GLU A 49 4.19 27.49 10.83
N ALA A 50 3.19 27.24 11.70
CA ALA A 50 1.84 26.97 11.27
C ALA A 50 1.12 28.14 10.60
N ASN A 51 1.63 29.35 10.80
CA ASN A 51 1.09 30.55 10.19
C ASN A 51 1.79 30.90 8.86
N GLU A 52 2.92 30.26 8.54
CA GLU A 52 3.68 30.52 7.33
C GLU A 52 3.51 29.37 6.34
N ARG A 53 2.70 29.60 5.30
CA ARG A 53 2.59 28.65 4.19
C ARG A 53 3.91 28.60 3.44
N SER A 54 4.49 27.41 3.38
CA SER A 54 5.70 27.10 2.61
C SER A 54 5.35 26.01 1.60
N PRO A 55 4.98 26.38 0.35
CA PRO A 55 4.63 25.42 -0.67
C PRO A 55 5.83 24.58 -1.12
N LEU A 56 5.57 23.30 -1.40
CA LEU A 56 6.55 22.38 -1.98
C LEU A 56 7.01 22.85 -3.36
N SER A 57 8.23 22.47 -3.75
CA SER A 57 8.67 22.62 -5.14
C SER A 57 7.78 21.78 -6.08
N PRO A 58 7.70 22.12 -7.39
CA PRO A 58 6.89 21.35 -8.33
C PRO A 58 7.21 19.85 -8.35
N THR A 59 8.49 19.49 -8.22
CA THR A 59 8.94 18.08 -8.20
C THR A 59 8.52 17.38 -6.91
N ALA A 60 8.68 18.03 -5.75
CA ALA A 60 8.24 17.46 -4.48
C ALA A 60 6.71 17.34 -4.41
N TYR A 61 5.99 18.36 -4.86
CA TYR A 61 4.52 18.33 -4.98
C TYR A 61 4.05 17.16 -5.84
N LEU A 62 4.61 16.99 -7.04
CA LEU A 62 4.24 15.89 -7.94
C LEU A 62 4.50 14.53 -7.30
N ALA A 63 5.62 14.35 -6.59
CA ALA A 63 5.93 13.11 -5.90
C ALA A 63 4.91 12.80 -4.79
N VAL A 64 4.57 13.80 -3.97
CA VAL A 64 3.61 13.65 -2.86
C VAL A 64 2.19 13.45 -3.39
N GLU A 65 1.78 14.18 -4.43
CA GLU A 65 0.47 14.02 -5.07
C GLU A 65 0.33 12.64 -5.71
N THR A 66 1.38 12.13 -6.36
CA THR A 66 1.39 10.78 -6.93
C THR A 66 1.22 9.70 -5.85
N ALA A 67 1.95 9.81 -4.73
CA ALA A 67 1.76 8.93 -3.59
C ALA A 67 0.34 9.03 -3.04
N LEU A 68 -0.15 10.25 -2.77
CA LEU A 68 -1.50 10.47 -2.28
C LEU A 68 -2.55 9.83 -3.18
N LEU A 69 -2.49 10.04 -4.50
CA LEU A 69 -3.47 9.47 -5.43
C LEU A 69 -3.41 7.94 -5.47
N THR A 70 -2.27 7.33 -5.14
CA THR A 70 -2.18 5.88 -4.92
C THR A 70 -2.88 5.50 -3.62
N GLU A 71 -2.53 6.15 -2.50
CA GLU A 71 -3.04 5.85 -1.16
C GLU A 71 -4.57 5.99 -1.04
N VAL A 72 -5.17 7.00 -1.68
CA VAL A 72 -6.63 7.22 -1.60
C VAL A 72 -7.46 6.11 -2.25
N ASN A 73 -6.82 5.21 -2.99
CA ASN A 73 -7.46 4.07 -3.62
C ASN A 73 -7.61 2.87 -2.66
N LEU A 74 -7.23 3.01 -1.38
CA LEU A 74 -7.42 2.02 -0.31
C LEU A 74 -8.80 1.33 -0.28
N PRO A 75 -9.95 2.03 -0.53
CA PRO A 75 -11.24 1.35 -0.60
C PRO A 75 -11.28 0.24 -1.66
N TRP A 76 -10.61 0.43 -2.80
CA TRP A 76 -10.54 -0.54 -3.88
C TRP A 76 -9.50 -1.61 -3.64
N TYR A 77 -8.40 -1.30 -2.94
CA TYR A 77 -7.44 -2.32 -2.51
C TYR A 77 -8.12 -3.30 -1.56
N THR A 78 -8.82 -2.76 -0.56
CA THR A 78 -9.58 -3.54 0.40
C THR A 78 -10.68 -4.33 -0.31
N ALA A 79 -11.51 -3.70 -1.15
CA ALA A 79 -12.59 -4.39 -1.88
C ALA A 79 -12.09 -5.45 -2.87
N GLY A 80 -10.99 -5.19 -3.58
CA GLY A 80 -10.35 -6.13 -4.49
C GLY A 80 -9.83 -7.37 -3.77
N LEU A 81 -9.24 -7.18 -2.58
CA LEU A 81 -8.82 -8.28 -1.71
C LEU A 81 -10.03 -9.00 -1.07
N SER A 82 -11.09 -8.29 -0.67
CA SER A 82 -12.24 -8.84 0.07
C SER A 82 -12.87 -10.08 -0.56
N ARG A 83 -13.01 -10.14 -1.90
CA ARG A 83 -13.63 -11.30 -2.56
C ARG A 83 -12.84 -12.60 -2.38
N GLY A 84 -11.52 -12.52 -2.20
CA GLY A 84 -10.66 -13.67 -1.91
C GLY A 84 -10.38 -13.84 -0.41
N LEU A 85 -10.62 -12.82 0.41
CA LEU A 85 -10.32 -12.88 1.84
C LEU A 85 -11.29 -13.76 2.62
N GLU A 86 -12.54 -13.89 2.19
CA GLU A 86 -13.52 -14.75 2.85
C GLU A 86 -13.06 -16.22 2.91
N SER A 87 -12.29 -16.70 1.92
CA SER A 87 -11.73 -18.05 1.90
C SER A 87 -10.37 -18.16 2.59
N CYS A 88 -9.76 -17.05 3.00
CA CYS A 88 -8.44 -17.05 3.62
C CYS A 88 -8.49 -17.49 5.08
N PRO A 89 -7.41 -18.11 5.61
CA PRO A 89 -7.30 -18.42 7.05
C PRO A 89 -7.44 -17.18 7.94
N GLY A 90 -7.90 -17.38 9.18
CA GLY A 90 -8.22 -16.30 10.12
C GLY A 90 -7.12 -15.24 10.31
N PRO A 91 -5.83 -15.64 10.48
CA PRO A 91 -4.72 -14.69 10.62
C PRO A 91 -4.52 -13.78 9.39
N ILE A 92 -4.82 -14.26 8.18
CA ILE A 92 -4.73 -13.44 6.96
C ILE A 92 -5.83 -12.38 6.96
N GLN A 93 -7.06 -12.78 7.32
CA GLN A 93 -8.16 -11.84 7.41
C GLN A 93 -7.91 -10.76 8.48
N GLU A 94 -7.33 -11.14 9.62
CA GLU A 94 -6.94 -10.18 10.66
C GLU A 94 -5.82 -9.28 10.19
N PHE A 95 -4.79 -9.82 9.54
CA PHE A 95 -3.71 -9.01 8.98
C PHE A 95 -4.24 -7.93 8.04
N VAL A 96 -5.14 -8.26 7.10
CA VAL A 96 -5.67 -7.25 6.18
C VAL A 96 -6.41 -6.15 6.93
N ARG A 97 -7.17 -6.46 7.99
CA ARG A 97 -7.83 -5.41 8.80
C ARG A 97 -6.82 -4.50 9.50
N VAL A 98 -5.73 -5.07 10.02
CA VAL A 98 -4.63 -4.31 10.64
C VAL A 98 -3.92 -3.44 9.59
N TRP A 99 -3.52 -4.03 8.47
CA TRP A 99 -2.95 -3.34 7.32
C TRP A 99 -3.83 -2.18 6.84
N THR A 100 -5.13 -2.40 6.64
CA THR A 100 -6.06 -1.33 6.22
C THR A 100 -6.11 -0.18 7.24
N SER A 101 -6.00 -0.47 8.54
CA SER A 101 -5.95 0.58 9.57
C SER A 101 -4.62 1.35 9.56
N GLU A 102 -3.52 0.68 9.22
CA GLU A 102 -2.20 1.29 9.08
C GLU A 102 -2.10 2.16 7.81
N GLU A 103 -2.74 1.74 6.72
CA GLU A 103 -2.75 2.45 5.42
C GLU A 103 -3.63 3.71 5.42
N ASP A 104 -4.75 3.73 6.15
CA ASP A 104 -5.68 4.87 6.15
C ASP A 104 -4.99 6.19 6.57
N GLN A 105 -4.03 6.11 7.50
CA GLN A 105 -3.28 7.29 7.93
C GLN A 105 -2.27 7.79 6.89
N HIS A 106 -1.83 6.98 5.92
CA HIS A 106 -0.89 7.40 4.87
C HIS A 106 -1.52 8.49 4.01
N ALA A 107 -2.67 8.22 3.38
CA ALA A 107 -3.43 9.20 2.60
C ALA A 107 -3.74 10.46 3.42
N THR A 108 -4.15 10.27 4.69
CA THR A 108 -4.50 11.35 5.61
C THR A 108 -3.32 12.26 5.88
N LEU A 109 -2.13 11.71 6.14
CA LEU A 109 -0.90 12.45 6.35
C LEU A 109 -0.53 13.28 5.11
N LEU A 110 -0.49 12.66 3.93
CA LEU A 110 -0.07 13.32 2.70
C LEU A 110 -1.01 14.48 2.33
N GLU A 111 -2.34 14.26 2.34
CA GLU A 111 -3.31 15.32 2.05
C GLU A 111 -3.25 16.45 3.09
N SER A 112 -3.15 16.10 4.37
CA SER A 112 -3.03 17.10 5.44
C SER A 112 -1.78 17.96 5.27
N TYR A 113 -0.65 17.36 4.89
CA TYR A 113 0.60 18.08 4.67
C TYR A 113 0.50 19.04 3.47
N LEU A 114 -0.11 18.58 2.36
CA LEU A 114 -0.33 19.43 1.17
C LEU A 114 -1.28 20.60 1.46
N LEU A 115 -2.35 20.37 2.23
CA LEU A 115 -3.27 21.42 2.66
C LEU A 115 -2.57 22.45 3.55
N PHE A 116 -1.76 21.97 4.50
CA PHE A 116 -1.06 22.81 5.45
C PHE A 116 -0.05 23.73 4.78
N THR A 117 0.76 23.17 3.89
CA THR A 117 1.77 23.90 3.12
C THR A 117 1.16 24.81 2.04
N GLY A 118 -0.12 24.64 1.73
CA GLY A 118 -0.76 25.32 0.61
C GLY A 118 -0.16 24.91 -0.74
N SER A 119 0.28 23.66 -0.85
CA SER A 119 0.99 23.15 -2.03
C SER A 119 0.00 22.73 -3.14
N GLY A 120 0.27 23.18 -4.36
CA GLY A 120 -0.52 22.89 -5.56
C GLY A 120 -1.91 23.54 -5.61
N ASP A 121 -2.69 23.17 -6.63
CA ASP A 121 -4.08 23.62 -6.76
C ASP A 121 -5.02 22.67 -6.00
N LEU A 122 -5.57 23.17 -4.88
CA LEU A 122 -6.50 22.43 -4.02
C LEU A 122 -7.74 21.93 -4.78
N SER A 123 -8.26 22.73 -5.71
CA SER A 123 -9.45 22.38 -6.49
C SER A 123 -9.13 21.31 -7.52
N ALA A 124 -7.98 21.41 -8.20
CA ALA A 124 -7.51 20.39 -9.12
C ALA A 124 -7.27 19.06 -8.41
N ARG A 125 -6.53 19.07 -7.30
CA ARG A 125 -6.25 17.86 -6.52
C ARG A 125 -7.53 17.21 -5.98
N GLY A 126 -8.48 18.02 -5.50
CA GLY A 126 -9.79 17.51 -5.07
C GLY A 126 -10.56 16.80 -6.20
N ARG A 127 -10.47 17.31 -7.44
CA ARG A 127 -11.04 16.62 -8.61
C ARG A 127 -10.29 15.33 -8.94
N SER A 128 -8.96 15.36 -8.96
CA SER A 128 -8.12 14.17 -9.22
C SER A 128 -8.35 13.06 -8.21
N ARG A 129 -8.45 13.40 -6.92
CA ARG A 129 -8.79 12.45 -5.85
C ARG A 129 -10.13 11.77 -6.10
N LYS A 130 -11.18 12.56 -6.39
CA LYS A 130 -12.52 12.01 -6.69
C LYS A 130 -12.50 11.14 -7.95
N ALA A 131 -11.80 11.57 -8.99
CA ALA A 131 -11.67 10.82 -10.23
C ALA A 131 -10.94 9.49 -10.01
N MET A 132 -9.87 9.47 -9.20
CA MET A 132 -9.14 8.24 -8.87
C MET A 132 -10.03 7.23 -8.16
N ILE A 133 -10.71 7.65 -7.09
CA ILE A 133 -11.62 6.78 -6.35
C ILE A 133 -12.79 6.33 -7.25
N ALA A 134 -13.32 7.19 -8.11
CA ALA A 134 -14.42 6.83 -9.00
C ALA A 134 -14.00 5.85 -10.12
N ALA A 135 -12.77 5.98 -10.62
CA ALA A 135 -12.20 5.06 -11.61
C ALA A 135 -11.93 3.68 -11.01
N GLY A 136 -11.55 3.66 -9.73
CA GLY A 136 -11.25 2.46 -8.97
C GLY A 136 -10.06 1.69 -9.51
N TRP A 137 -9.94 0.44 -9.06
CA TRP A 137 -8.92 -0.48 -9.53
C TRP A 137 -9.55 -1.86 -9.78
N THR A 138 -9.20 -2.43 -10.92
CA THR A 138 -9.59 -3.80 -11.29
C THR A 138 -8.34 -4.59 -11.61
N HIS A 139 -8.37 -5.88 -11.32
CA HIS A 139 -7.26 -6.78 -11.55
C HIS A 139 -7.73 -8.11 -12.11
N SER A 140 -6.81 -8.83 -12.75
CA SER A 140 -7.01 -10.18 -13.28
C SER A 140 -6.40 -11.28 -12.39
N LEU A 141 -6.03 -10.95 -11.15
CA LEU A 141 -5.52 -11.93 -10.18
C LEU A 141 -6.48 -13.11 -10.03
N GLY A 142 -5.92 -14.31 -10.11
CA GLY A 142 -6.62 -15.58 -10.08
C GLY A 142 -7.16 -15.90 -8.70
N GLY A 143 -6.45 -15.58 -7.61
CA GLY A 143 -6.92 -15.88 -6.26
C GLY A 143 -6.03 -15.31 -5.16
N PRO A 144 -6.31 -15.70 -3.90
CA PRO A 144 -5.60 -15.20 -2.72
C PRO A 144 -4.08 -15.31 -2.80
N PHE A 145 -3.54 -16.41 -3.33
CA PHE A 145 -2.09 -16.58 -3.44
C PHE A 145 -1.46 -15.54 -4.37
N GLU A 146 -2.03 -15.34 -5.56
CA GLU A 146 -1.58 -14.30 -6.48
C GLU A 146 -1.78 -12.88 -5.91
N GLY A 147 -2.81 -12.69 -5.08
CA GLY A 147 -2.99 -11.47 -4.28
C GLY A 147 -1.81 -11.20 -3.35
N MET A 148 -1.36 -12.20 -2.59
CA MET A 148 -0.18 -12.08 -1.72
C MET A 148 1.09 -11.72 -2.52
N VAL A 149 1.27 -12.32 -3.69
CA VAL A 149 2.42 -12.01 -4.56
C VAL A 149 2.32 -10.58 -5.09
N TYR A 150 1.16 -10.17 -5.59
CA TYR A 150 0.95 -8.83 -6.14
C TYR A 150 1.22 -7.76 -5.09
N THR A 151 0.62 -7.91 -3.91
CA THR A 151 0.78 -6.93 -2.84
C THR A 151 2.22 -6.90 -2.31
N ALA A 152 2.91 -8.04 -2.18
CA ALA A 152 4.34 -8.03 -1.83
C ALA A 152 5.20 -7.20 -2.79
N ILE A 153 4.91 -7.24 -4.09
CA ILE A 153 5.62 -6.46 -5.11
C ILE A 153 5.21 -4.98 -5.03
N GLN A 154 3.92 -4.69 -4.89
CA GLN A 154 3.41 -3.33 -4.78
C GLN A 154 3.99 -2.61 -3.55
N GLU A 155 4.02 -3.26 -2.40
CA GLU A 155 4.60 -2.75 -1.13
C GLU A 155 6.12 -2.49 -1.27
N ALA A 156 6.83 -3.35 -2.00
CA ALA A 156 8.24 -3.12 -2.29
C ALA A 156 8.45 -1.90 -3.21
N ALA A 157 7.53 -1.67 -4.15
CA ALA A 157 7.54 -0.55 -5.06
C ALA A 157 7.22 0.76 -4.33
N THR A 158 6.17 0.80 -3.50
CA THR A 158 5.79 1.98 -2.71
C THR A 158 6.85 2.32 -1.69
N ARG A 159 7.43 1.36 -0.97
CA ARG A 159 8.59 1.60 -0.11
C ARG A 159 9.70 2.34 -0.85
N THR A 160 10.04 1.86 -2.04
CA THR A 160 11.12 2.45 -2.85
C THR A 160 10.74 3.86 -3.30
N PHE A 161 9.49 4.06 -3.73
CA PHE A 161 8.96 5.36 -4.08
C PHE A 161 9.04 6.35 -2.91
N TYR A 162 8.59 5.96 -1.72
CA TYR A 162 8.62 6.80 -0.52
C TYR A 162 10.04 7.18 -0.09
N LEU A 163 11.01 6.27 -0.19
CA LEU A 163 12.42 6.59 0.09
C LEU A 163 12.98 7.60 -0.91
N CYS A 164 12.63 7.48 -2.20
CA CYS A 164 13.00 8.45 -3.23
C CYS A 164 12.33 9.81 -2.98
N ALA A 165 11.03 9.83 -2.71
CA ALA A 165 10.28 11.05 -2.39
C ALA A 165 10.85 11.75 -1.14
N ALA A 166 11.20 10.99 -0.10
CA ALA A 166 11.82 11.52 1.10
C ALA A 166 13.18 12.18 0.84
N ARG A 167 13.94 11.69 -0.15
CA ARG A 167 15.19 12.33 -0.57
C ARG A 167 14.93 13.64 -1.30
N VAL A 168 13.96 13.67 -2.21
CA VAL A 168 13.57 14.89 -2.95
C VAL A 168 13.06 15.98 -2.01
N CYS A 169 12.21 15.61 -1.05
CA CYS A 169 11.61 16.57 -0.13
C CYS A 169 12.55 16.99 1.01
N GLY A 170 13.68 16.30 1.21
CA GLY A 170 14.48 16.40 2.44
C GLY A 170 15.20 17.74 2.64
N GLU A 171 15.58 18.41 1.56
CA GLU A 171 16.28 19.69 1.62
C GLU A 171 15.32 20.86 1.89
N GLU A 172 14.10 20.81 1.34
CA GLU A 172 13.08 21.85 1.49
C GLU A 172 12.16 21.64 2.69
N HIS A 173 11.80 20.39 3.00
CA HIS A 173 10.86 20.03 4.06
C HIS A 173 11.33 18.80 4.85
N PRO A 174 12.27 18.97 5.80
CA PRO A 174 12.74 17.88 6.66
C PRO A 174 11.62 17.10 7.39
N PRO A 175 10.54 17.75 7.89
CA PRO A 175 9.40 17.03 8.51
C PRO A 175 8.67 16.11 7.52
N LEU A 176 8.39 16.57 6.30
CA LEU A 176 7.79 15.75 5.24
C LEU A 176 8.67 14.54 4.92
N ALA A 177 9.97 14.76 4.77
CA ALA A 177 10.90 13.68 4.50
C ALA A 177 10.95 12.64 5.64
N ALA A 178 10.81 13.07 6.90
CA ALA A 178 10.67 12.16 8.03
C ALA A 178 9.35 11.37 7.98
N ALA A 179 8.27 12.02 7.58
CA ALA A 179 6.95 11.40 7.40
C ALA A 179 6.96 10.35 6.28
N LEU A 180 7.54 10.66 5.13
CA LEU A 180 7.69 9.72 4.00
C LEU A 180 8.57 8.52 4.36
N ARG A 181 9.64 8.73 5.15
CA ARG A 181 10.45 7.63 5.69
C ARG A 181 9.69 6.78 6.70
N ARG A 182 8.73 7.37 7.43
CA ARG A 182 7.86 6.64 8.34
C ARG A 182 6.91 5.74 7.55
N ILE A 183 6.24 6.27 6.54
CA ILE A 183 5.39 5.46 5.64
C ILE A 183 6.20 4.32 5.02
N ALA A 184 7.39 4.60 4.46
CA ALA A 184 8.27 3.57 3.90
C ALA A 184 8.63 2.44 4.90
N LYS A 185 8.60 2.72 6.21
CA LYS A 185 8.84 1.72 7.25
C LYS A 185 7.63 0.80 7.40
N ASP A 186 6.43 1.31 7.29
CA ASP A 186 5.19 0.53 7.30
C ASP A 186 5.15 -0.38 6.07
N GLU A 187 5.41 0.15 4.86
CA GLU A 187 5.52 -0.65 3.62
C GLU A 187 6.55 -1.77 3.72
N THR A 188 7.62 -1.56 4.52
CA THR A 188 8.63 -2.59 4.77
C THR A 188 8.07 -3.74 5.60
N LEU A 189 7.27 -3.44 6.62
CA LEU A 189 6.62 -4.42 7.46
C LEU A 189 5.52 -5.16 6.69
N HIS A 190 4.70 -4.42 5.93
CA HIS A 190 3.67 -4.98 5.06
C HIS A 190 4.26 -5.91 4.01
N MET A 191 5.27 -5.46 3.26
CA MET A 191 6.00 -6.29 2.30
C MET A 191 6.53 -7.56 2.97
N ALA A 192 7.12 -7.45 4.15
CA ALA A 192 7.70 -8.60 4.86
C ALA A 192 6.63 -9.64 5.22
N PHE A 193 5.42 -9.22 5.62
CA PHE A 193 4.31 -10.13 5.87
C PHE A 193 3.90 -10.86 4.58
N TYR A 194 3.54 -10.11 3.52
CA TYR A 194 3.09 -10.69 2.25
C TYR A 194 4.15 -11.62 1.62
N ARG A 195 5.40 -11.18 1.59
CA ARG A 195 6.53 -11.97 1.09
C ARG A 195 6.70 -13.28 1.86
N ASP A 196 6.60 -13.24 3.19
CA ASP A 196 6.81 -14.43 4.02
C ASP A 196 5.64 -15.41 3.92
N VAL A 197 4.41 -14.94 3.67
CA VAL A 197 3.28 -15.79 3.27
C VAL A 197 3.58 -16.49 1.95
N VAL A 198 4.03 -15.75 0.92
CA VAL A 198 4.41 -16.34 -0.37
C VAL A 198 5.53 -17.36 -0.21
N LYS A 199 6.56 -17.03 0.59
CA LYS A 199 7.67 -17.94 0.88
C LYS A 199 7.20 -19.24 1.53
N ALA A 200 6.29 -19.18 2.51
CA ALA A 200 5.77 -20.38 3.18
C ALA A 200 5.10 -21.35 2.20
N HIS A 201 4.43 -20.85 1.16
CA HIS A 201 3.85 -21.68 0.11
C HIS A 201 4.91 -22.27 -0.82
N LEU A 202 5.94 -21.50 -1.20
CA LEU A 202 7.05 -22.03 -1.99
C LEU A 202 7.84 -23.12 -1.26
N ASP A 203 7.99 -22.97 0.07
CA ASP A 203 8.64 -23.98 0.92
C ASP A 203 7.75 -25.23 1.08
N LEU A 204 6.42 -25.08 1.02
CA LEU A 204 5.46 -26.18 1.04
C LEU A 204 5.45 -26.97 -0.29
N ASP A 205 5.37 -26.26 -1.41
CA ASP A 205 5.38 -26.84 -2.75
C ASP A 205 5.99 -25.86 -3.78
N ALA A 206 7.02 -26.31 -4.48
CA ALA A 206 7.70 -25.52 -5.51
C ALA A 206 6.80 -25.15 -6.71
N ASN A 207 5.67 -25.85 -6.91
CA ASN A 207 4.73 -25.54 -7.98
C ASN A 207 4.05 -24.16 -7.84
N TYR A 208 4.04 -23.58 -6.63
CA TYR A 208 3.63 -22.18 -6.41
C TYR A 208 4.52 -21.15 -7.16
N LEU A 209 5.69 -21.58 -7.68
CA LEU A 209 6.54 -20.74 -8.54
C LEU A 209 5.82 -20.29 -9.83
N ARG A 210 4.92 -21.12 -10.37
CA ARG A 210 4.18 -20.79 -11.60
C ARG A 210 3.25 -19.58 -11.44
N PRO A 211 2.28 -19.56 -10.49
CA PRO A 211 1.45 -18.38 -10.28
C PRO A 211 2.26 -17.16 -9.81
N LEU A 212 3.34 -17.37 -9.02
CA LEU A 212 4.25 -16.29 -8.65
C LEU A 212 4.86 -15.61 -9.89
N ALA A 213 5.47 -16.39 -10.79
CA ALA A 213 6.08 -15.87 -12.01
C ALA A 213 5.04 -15.18 -12.91
N ALA A 214 3.83 -15.74 -12.97
CA ALA A 214 2.73 -15.18 -13.75
C ALA A 214 2.32 -13.79 -13.24
N VAL A 215 2.30 -13.56 -11.93
CA VAL A 215 2.04 -12.21 -11.35
C VAL A 215 3.20 -11.26 -11.64
N MET A 216 4.45 -11.71 -11.43
CA MET A 216 5.63 -10.87 -11.67
C MET A 216 5.71 -10.34 -13.11
N LEU A 217 5.39 -11.18 -14.09
CA LEU A 217 5.46 -10.81 -15.51
C LEU A 217 4.37 -9.83 -15.97
N ARG A 218 3.28 -9.72 -15.22
CA ARG A 218 2.12 -8.86 -15.55
C ARG A 218 1.89 -7.76 -14.51
N PHE A 219 2.84 -7.56 -13.60
CA PHE A 219 2.69 -6.59 -12.54
C PHE A 219 2.51 -5.19 -13.11
N GLU A 220 1.45 -4.52 -12.67
CA GLU A 220 1.15 -3.14 -12.97
C GLU A 220 0.75 -2.45 -11.67
N MET A 221 1.19 -1.21 -11.49
CA MET A 221 0.79 -0.42 -10.34
C MET A 221 -0.73 -0.15 -10.37
N PRO A 222 -1.37 -0.05 -9.19
CA PRO A 222 -2.82 0.04 -9.10
C PRO A 222 -3.37 1.46 -9.32
N TRP A 223 -2.88 2.15 -10.35
CA TRP A 223 -3.34 3.48 -10.74
C TRP A 223 -4.28 3.40 -11.95
N SER A 224 -5.22 4.34 -12.06
CA SER A 224 -5.99 4.52 -13.29
C SER A 224 -5.32 5.56 -14.19
N ALA A 225 -4.79 5.14 -15.34
CA ALA A 225 -4.17 6.04 -16.32
C ALA A 225 -5.15 7.12 -16.84
N SER A 226 -6.46 6.94 -16.61
CA SER A 226 -7.49 7.89 -16.99
C SER A 226 -7.52 9.18 -16.16
N VAL A 227 -6.82 9.22 -15.02
CA VAL A 227 -6.89 10.30 -14.01
C VAL A 227 -5.79 11.35 -14.17
N LEU A 228 -4.64 10.97 -14.75
CA LEU A 228 -3.56 11.89 -15.08
C LEU A 228 -3.81 12.45 -16.50
N ARG A 229 -4.84 13.29 -16.63
CA ARG A 229 -5.02 14.09 -17.85
C ARG A 229 -4.57 15.51 -17.55
N ASP A 230 -3.49 15.91 -18.21
CA ASP A 230 -3.18 17.31 -18.48
C ASP A 230 -4.35 18.00 -19.21
#